data_AF-A0A3A9EM69-F1
#
_entry.id   AF-A0A3A9EM69-F1
#
_cell.length_a   1.000
_cell.length_b   1.000
_cell.length_c   1.000
_cell.angle_alpha   90.00
_cell.angle_beta   90.00
_cell.angle_gamma   90.00
#
_symmetry.space_group_name_H-M   'P 1'
#
loop_
_entity.id
_entity.type
_entity.pdbx_description
1 polymer ?
#
loop_
_entity_poly.entity_id
_entity_poly.type
_entity_poly.pdbx_seq_one_letter_code
_entity_poly.pdbx_strand_id
1 'polypeptide(L)'
;MFDWIGNTLIRTFWSKLDLPMTRRLLDTIQDTCSIWLNGLVGSEILLGARVEILEEENPVTSLMAGIIKIHIYIMPPSPAQEIDFVLEYDPDYVTSALLAE
;
A
#
# COMPACT_ATOMS: atom_id res chain seq x y z
N MET A 1 10.43 0.64 -4.38
CA MET A 1 9.40 0.80 -3.32
C MET A 1 9.34 -0.40 -2.39
N PHE A 2 9.19 -1.63 -2.92
CA PHE A 2 9.15 -2.87 -2.11
C PHE A 2 10.31 -3.00 -1.13
N ASP A 3 11.56 -2.82 -1.58
CA ASP A 3 12.73 -2.91 -0.69
C ASP A 3 12.72 -1.86 0.42
N TRP A 4 12.30 -0.63 0.11
CA TRP A 4 12.25 0.45 1.10
C TRP A 4 11.18 0.17 2.17
N ILE A 5 9.99 -0.28 1.76
CA ILE A 5 8.92 -0.67 2.68
C ILE A 5 9.37 -1.86 3.53
N GLY A 6 9.88 -2.93 2.89
CA GLY A 6 10.35 -4.13 3.58
C GLY A 6 11.43 -3.83 4.62
N ASN A 7 12.47 -3.07 4.25
CA ASN A 7 13.52 -2.67 5.19
C ASN A 7 13.00 -1.80 6.33
N THR A 8 12.02 -0.92 6.06
CA THR A 8 11.41 -0.07 7.09
C THR A 8 10.64 -0.92 8.11
N LEU A 9 9.86 -1.89 7.65
CA LEU A 9 9.12 -2.82 8.51
C LEU A 9 10.06 -3.67 9.36
N ILE A 10 11.11 -4.24 8.76
CA ILE A 10 12.12 -5.03 9.49
C ILE A 10 12.74 -4.21 10.63
N ARG A 11 13.18 -2.98 10.34
CA ARG A 11 13.83 -2.12 11.34
C ARG A 11 12.85 -1.67 12.44
N THR A 12 11.59 -1.46 12.09
CA THR A 12 10.54 -1.07 13.05
C THR A 12 10.25 -2.19 14.05
N PHE A 13 10.11 -3.42 13.56
CA PHE A 13 9.72 -4.57 14.39
C PHE A 13 10.90 -5.41 14.90
N TRP A 14 12.14 -5.03 14.60
CA TRP A 14 13.31 -5.72 15.15
C TRP A 14 13.30 -5.77 16.68
N SER A 15 12.82 -4.70 17.33
CA SER A 15 12.66 -4.63 18.79
C SER A 15 11.58 -5.58 19.36
N LYS A 16 10.76 -6.18 18.49
CA LYS A 16 9.71 -7.14 18.85
C LYS A 16 10.15 -8.58 18.66
N LEU A 17 11.34 -8.81 18.11
CA LEU A 17 11.95 -10.13 18.05
C LEU A 17 12.13 -10.67 19.49
N ASP A 18 11.96 -11.97 19.66
CA ASP A 18 12.04 -12.68 20.94
C ASP A 18 10.97 -12.34 21.99
N LEU A 19 10.00 -11.46 21.67
CA LEU A 19 8.85 -11.24 22.54
C LEU A 19 7.87 -12.43 22.48
N PRO A 20 7.11 -12.69 23.57
CA PRO A 20 6.07 -13.71 23.55
C PRO A 20 5.04 -13.48 22.43
N MET A 21 4.85 -14.49 21.58
CA MET A 21 3.88 -14.46 20.47
C MET A 21 2.44 -14.52 20.98
N THR A 22 1.96 -13.39 21.49
CA THR A 22 0.60 -13.20 21.99
C THR A 22 -0.27 -12.55 20.91
N ARG A 23 -1.60 -12.76 20.97
CA ARG A 23 -2.53 -12.06 20.06
C ARG A 23 -2.33 -10.55 20.06
N ARG A 24 -2.17 -9.97 21.25
CA ARG A 24 -1.88 -8.54 21.41
C ARG A 24 -0.63 -8.09 20.64
N LEU A 25 0.42 -8.91 20.59
CA LEU A 25 1.61 -8.59 19.80
C LEU A 25 1.28 -8.55 18.31
N LEU A 26 0.56 -9.56 17.81
CA LEU A 26 0.15 -9.66 16.41
C LEU A 26 -0.76 -8.48 16.02
N ASP A 27 -1.77 -8.19 16.82
CA ASP A 27 -2.69 -7.07 16.63
C ASP A 27 -1.92 -5.74 16.60
N THR A 28 -0.98 -5.54 17.54
CA THR A 28 -0.13 -4.34 17.58
C THR A 28 0.70 -4.19 16.30
N ILE A 29 1.29 -5.28 15.79
CA ILE A 29 2.07 -5.24 14.56
C ILE A 29 1.16 -4.93 13.36
N GLN A 30 0.03 -5.62 13.24
CA GLN A 30 -0.93 -5.41 12.16
C GLN A 30 -1.46 -3.97 12.13
N ASP A 31 -1.87 -3.44 13.28
CA ASP A 31 -2.39 -2.08 13.41
C ASP A 31 -1.32 -1.04 13.08
N THR A 32 -0.09 -1.21 13.61
CA THR A 32 1.02 -0.29 13.34
C THR A 32 1.37 -0.27 11.85
N CYS A 33 1.46 -1.44 11.21
CA CYS A 33 1.68 -1.54 9.76
C CYS A 33 0.55 -0.86 8.98
N SER A 34 -0.71 -1.16 9.34
CA SER A 34 -1.88 -0.65 8.63
C SER A 34 -1.98 0.87 8.73
N ILE A 35 -1.79 1.44 9.92
CA ILE A 35 -1.80 2.90 10.13
C ILE A 35 -0.70 3.57 9.30
N TRP A 36 0.52 3.04 9.34
CA TRP A 36 1.63 3.60 8.59
C TRP A 36 1.39 3.54 7.07
N LEU A 37 0.97 2.39 6.55
CA LEU A 37 0.68 2.21 5.12
C LEU A 37 -0.50 3.07 4.67
N ASN A 38 -1.55 3.22 5.48
CA ASN A 38 -2.66 4.12 5.20
C ASN A 38 -2.21 5.58 5.16
N GLY A 39 -1.22 5.98 5.96
CA GLY A 39 -0.58 7.30 5.86
C GLY A 39 0.12 7.52 4.52
N LEU A 40 0.78 6.49 3.98
CA LEU A 40 1.38 6.54 2.63
C LEU A 40 0.32 6.61 1.53
N VAL A 41 -0.79 5.89 1.68
CA VAL A 41 -1.93 5.95 0.76
C VAL A 41 -2.58 7.34 0.77
N GLY A 42 -2.83 7.90 1.96
CA GLY A 42 -3.37 9.26 2.11
C GLY A 42 -2.44 10.36 1.59
N SER A 43 -1.15 10.06 1.43
CA SER A 43 -0.15 10.95 0.83
C SER A 43 0.10 10.68 -0.66
N GLU A 44 -0.70 9.81 -1.28
CA GLU A 44 -0.59 9.39 -2.69
C GLU A 44 0.75 8.73 -3.06
N ILE A 45 1.54 8.30 -2.07
CA ILE A 45 2.78 7.54 -2.30
C ILE A 45 2.45 6.10 -2.72
N LEU A 46 1.34 5.57 -2.21
CA LEU A 46 0.77 4.27 -2.60
C LEU A 46 -0.66 4.49 -3.08
N LEU A 47 -1.07 3.74 -4.10
CA LEU A 47 -2.46 3.74 -4.59
C LEU A 47 -3.38 2.90 -3.69
N GLY A 48 -2.81 1.96 -2.95
CA GLY A 48 -3.52 1.11 -2.00
C GLY A 48 -2.57 0.21 -1.23
N ALA A 49 -2.98 -0.16 -0.01
CA ALA A 49 -2.25 -1.10 0.82
C ALA A 49 -3.19 -1.85 1.77
N ARG A 50 -2.84 -3.08 2.14
CA ARG A 50 -3.59 -3.92 3.09
C ARG A 50 -2.66 -4.88 3.82
N VAL A 51 -2.90 -5.10 5.11
CA VAL A 51 -2.12 -6.01 5.97
C VAL A 51 -3.01 -7.11 6.52
N GLU A 52 -2.67 -8.36 6.25
CA GLU A 52 -3.45 -9.53 6.66
C GLU A 52 -2.54 -10.58 7.32
N ILE A 53 -3.11 -11.33 8.27
CA ILE A 53 -2.49 -12.52 8.86
C ILE A 53 -3.34 -13.70 8.38
N LEU A 54 -2.93 -14.31 7.28
CA LEU A 54 -3.69 -15.36 6.61
C LEU A 54 -3.46 -16.70 7.30
N GLU A 55 -4.53 -17.45 7.58
CA GLU A 55 -4.43 -18.78 8.22
C GLU A 55 -3.69 -19.79 7.33
N GLU A 56 -3.87 -19.69 6.01
CA GLU A 56 -3.19 -20.53 5.01
C GLU A 56 -1.67 -20.37 5.02
N GLU A 57 -1.16 -19.19 5.40
CA GLU A 57 0.28 -18.93 5.52
C GLU A 57 0.84 -19.24 6.91
N ASN A 58 -0.03 -19.48 7.88
CA ASN A 58 0.27 -19.63 9.30
C ASN A 58 -0.30 -20.93 9.87
N PRO A 59 0.14 -22.11 9.38
CA PRO A 59 -0.31 -23.39 9.92
C PRO A 59 0.10 -23.52 11.39
N VAL A 60 -0.65 -24.32 12.14
CA VAL A 60 -0.45 -24.52 13.59
C VAL A 60 0.98 -24.96 13.91
N THR A 61 1.61 -25.76 13.06
CA THR A 61 3.01 -26.20 13.23
C THR A 61 4.01 -25.04 13.20
N SER A 62 3.82 -24.06 12.33
CA SER A 62 4.64 -22.84 12.29
C SER A 62 4.40 -21.97 13.51
N LEU A 63 3.13 -21.82 13.91
CA LEU A 63 2.78 -21.07 15.12
C LEU A 63 3.37 -21.70 16.39
N MET A 64 3.34 -23.03 16.49
CA MET A 64 3.98 -23.77 17.59
C MET A 64 5.50 -23.58 17.62
N ALA A 65 6.14 -23.39 16.45
CA ALA A 65 7.55 -23.06 16.33
C ALA A 65 7.86 -21.57 16.58
N GLY A 66 6.85 -20.74 16.87
CA GLY A 66 7.01 -19.30 17.07
C GLY A 66 7.24 -18.52 15.77
N ILE A 67 6.88 -19.09 14.62
CA ILE A 67 7.06 -18.48 13.30
C ILE A 67 5.70 -17.96 12.82
N ILE A 68 5.63 -16.66 12.52
CA ILE A 68 4.46 -15.98 11.98
C ILE A 68 4.82 -15.28 10.67
N LYS A 69 3.92 -15.33 9.69
CA LYS A 69 3.97 -14.57 8.44
C LYS A 69 2.85 -13.54 8.43
N ILE A 70 3.21 -12.31 8.08
CA ILE A 70 2.29 -11.21 7.88
C ILE A 70 2.29 -10.90 6.38
N HIS A 71 1.12 -11.01 5.76
CA HIS A 71 0.93 -10.75 4.35
C HIS A 71 0.62 -9.28 4.13
N ILE A 72 1.40 -8.61 3.28
CA ILE A 72 1.22 -7.19 3.00
C ILE A 72 1.04 -6.99 1.51
N TYR A 73 -0.14 -6.50 1.14
CA TYR A 73 -0.46 -6.06 -0.21
C TYR A 73 -0.12 -4.58 -0.33
N ILE A 74 0.65 -4.20 -1.36
CA ILE A 74 0.94 -2.80 -1.69
C ILE A 74 0.85 -2.60 -3.20
N MET A 75 0.40 -1.40 -3.59
CA MET A 75 0.42 -0.95 -4.98
C MET A 75 1.13 0.41 -5.07
N PRO A 76 2.45 0.44 -5.36
CA PRO A 76 3.09 1.68 -5.74
C PRO A 76 2.57 2.14 -7.11
N PRO A 77 2.46 3.46 -7.35
CA PRO A 77 2.12 3.96 -8.67
C PRO A 77 3.19 3.53 -9.68
N SER A 78 2.75 2.98 -10.81
CA SER A 78 3.65 2.73 -11.94
C SER A 78 4.06 4.05 -12.59
N PRO A 79 5.30 4.18 -13.08
CA PRO A 79 5.68 5.33 -13.87
C PRO A 79 4.76 5.48 -15.09
N ALA A 80 4.30 6.70 -15.38
CA ALA A 80 3.61 7.01 -16.62
C ALA A 80 4.62 7.00 -17.78
N GLN A 81 4.89 5.82 -18.32
CA GLN A 81 5.93 5.62 -19.34
C GLN A 81 5.61 6.32 -20.66
N GLU A 82 4.34 6.42 -21.01
CA GLU A 82 3.86 7.03 -22.25
C GLU A 82 2.65 7.90 -21.92
N ILE A 83 2.61 9.09 -22.53
CA ILE A 83 1.51 10.04 -22.42
C ILE A 83 1.27 10.61 -23.81
N ASP A 84 0.14 10.25 -24.42
CA ASP A 84 -0.27 10.73 -25.73
C ASP A 84 -1.27 11.87 -25.62
N PHE A 85 -1.03 12.92 -26.41
CA PHE A 85 -1.96 14.04 -26.53
C PHE A 85 -2.60 14.04 -27.91
N VAL A 86 -3.93 14.00 -27.95
CA VAL A 86 -4.72 14.18 -29.18
C VAL A 86 -5.30 15.58 -29.14
N LEU A 87 -5.04 16.36 -30.19
CA LEU A 87 -5.51 17.73 -30.33
C LEU A 87 -6.49 17.81 -31.50
N GLU A 88 -7.66 18.38 -31.24
CA GLU A 88 -8.71 18.58 -32.23
C GLU A 88 -9.17 20.04 -32.22
N TYR A 89 -9.50 20.56 -33.42
CA TYR A 89 -10.08 21.88 -33.58
C TYR A 89 -11.60 21.78 -33.44
N ASP A 90 -12.18 22.42 -32.42
CA ASP A 90 -13.62 22.47 -32.23
C ASP A 90 -14.21 23.75 -32.88
N PRO A 91 -14.91 23.64 -34.02
CA PRO A 91 -15.52 24.78 -34.70
C PRO A 91 -16.75 25.34 -33.97
N ASP A 92 -17.37 24.60 -33.05
CA ASP A 92 -18.56 25.07 -32.32
C ASP A 92 -18.19 26.23 -31.39
N TYR A 93 -16.93 26.28 -30.93
CA TYR A 93 -16.42 27.44 -30.18
C TYR A 93 -16.42 28.72 -31.00
N VAL A 94 -16.20 28.65 -32.32
CA VAL A 94 -16.29 29.82 -33.20
C VAL A 94 -17.71 30.38 -33.21
N THR A 95 -18.70 29.49 -33.30
CA THR A 95 -20.12 29.85 -33.25
C THR A 95 -20.47 30.48 -31.90
N SER A 96 -20.06 29.87 -30.78
CA SER A 96 -20.36 30.41 -29.46
C SER A 96 -19.66 31.75 -29.17
N ALA A 97 -18.44 31.95 -29.66
CA ALA A 97 -17.63 33.13 -29.32
C ALA A 97 -17.89 34.32 -30.25
N LEU A 98 -18.27 34.06 -31.51
CA LEU A 98 -18.42 35.10 -32.53
C LEU A 98 -19.87 35.31 -32.97
N LEU A 99 -20.76 34.35 -32.74
CA LEU A 99 -22.16 34.38 -33.22
C LEU A 99 -23.19 34.40 -32.09
N ALA A 100 -22.77 34.55 -30.83
CA ALA A 100 -23.70 34.83 -29.73
C ALA A 100 -24.16 36.30 -29.78
N GLU A 101 -25.40 36.51 -30.25
CA GLU A 101 -26.18 37.76 -30.15
C GLU A 101 -26.88 37.87 -28.78
#